data_AF-A0A950E2Q5-F1
#
_entry.id   AF-A0A950E2Q5-F1
#
_cell.length_a   1.000
_cell.length_b   1.000
_cell.length_c   1.000
_cell.angle_alpha   90.00
_cell.angle_beta   90.00
_cell.angle_gamma   90.00
#
_symmetry.space_group_name_H-M   'P 1'
#
loop_
_entity.id
_entity.type
_entity.pdbx_description
1 polymer ?
#
loop_
_entity_poly.entity_id
_entity_poly.type
_entity_poly.pdbx_seq_one_letter_code
_entity_poly.pdbx_strand_id
1 'polypeptide(L)'
;MGRFRERVGPKVDVLWVLPDMYEDLPKPCMGGWGQTAMVVAPNGDVLPCQAASTIPGLEFANVRDHPLEWIWNKSDAFTRFRGTDWMQEPCRSCPLGRQDVDWGGCRCQALRLTGDPAATDPVCRLSRHHEQVVAVRESAQTDEFVYRTMKRPRARDAGTPAAVRQTIS
;
A
#
# COMPACT_ATOMS: atom_id res chain seq x y z
N MET A 1 -6.07 -10.10 -24.12
CA MET A 1 -5.48 -8.93 -24.81
C MET A 1 -5.66 -8.92 -26.33
N GLY A 2 -5.59 -10.06 -27.05
CA GLY A 2 -5.72 -10.10 -28.53
C GLY A 2 -6.96 -9.40 -29.09
N ARG A 3 -8.17 -9.76 -28.62
CA ARG A 3 -9.44 -9.17 -29.08
C ARG A 3 -9.58 -7.66 -28.84
N PHE A 4 -8.88 -7.09 -27.84
CA PHE A 4 -8.90 -5.65 -27.61
C PHE A 4 -7.97 -4.93 -28.59
N ARG A 5 -6.73 -5.42 -28.77
CA ARG A 5 -5.76 -4.84 -29.73
C ARG A 5 -6.28 -4.85 -31.16
N GLU A 6 -7.00 -5.90 -31.56
CA GLU A 6 -7.66 -5.97 -32.88
C GLU A 6 -8.67 -4.83 -33.10
N ARG A 7 -9.37 -4.39 -32.04
CA ARG A 7 -10.43 -3.37 -32.12
C ARG A 7 -9.90 -1.93 -32.08
N VAL A 8 -8.90 -1.63 -31.24
CA VAL A 8 -8.37 -0.27 -31.07
C VAL A 8 -7.11 0.01 -31.88
N GLY A 9 -6.50 -1.01 -32.48
CA GLY A 9 -5.27 -0.88 -33.26
C GLY A 9 -4.06 -0.52 -32.40
N PRO A 10 -2.91 -0.20 -33.02
CA PRO A 10 -1.63 -0.01 -32.34
C PRO A 10 -1.51 1.32 -31.57
N LYS A 11 -2.55 2.18 -31.61
CA LYS A 11 -2.52 3.51 -30.97
C LYS A 11 -2.81 3.47 -29.47
N VAL A 12 -3.29 2.35 -28.95
CA VAL A 12 -3.62 2.18 -27.53
C VAL A 12 -2.82 1.03 -26.96
N ASP A 13 -1.90 1.36 -26.06
CA ASP A 13 -1.19 0.38 -25.25
C ASP A 13 -1.96 0.11 -23.96
N VAL A 14 -2.25 -1.17 -23.73
CA VAL A 14 -2.83 -1.65 -22.47
C VAL A 14 -1.72 -2.31 -21.69
N LEU A 15 -1.26 -1.63 -20.64
CA LEU A 15 -0.28 -2.15 -19.71
C LEU A 15 -1.01 -2.85 -18.58
N TRP A 16 -0.73 -4.14 -18.40
CA TRP A 16 -1.15 -4.88 -17.23
C TRP A 16 -0.05 -4.78 -16.18
N VAL A 17 -0.30 -4.04 -15.11
CA VAL A 17 0.64 -3.90 -13.99
C VAL A 17 0.22 -4.89 -12.91
N LEU A 18 1.13 -5.81 -12.57
CA LEU A 18 0.90 -6.76 -11.51
C LEU A 18 0.89 -6.01 -10.15
N PRO A 19 -0.14 -6.21 -9.30
CA PRO A 19 -0.15 -5.60 -7.97
C PRO A 19 1.06 -6.03 -7.15
N ASP A 20 1.56 -5.15 -6.28
CA ASP A 20 2.74 -5.45 -5.45
C ASP A 20 2.53 -6.68 -4.56
N MET A 21 1.30 -6.93 -4.14
CA MET A 21 0.89 -8.17 -3.48
C MET A 21 0.92 -9.40 -4.37
N TYR A 22 1.65 -9.44 -5.49
CA TYR A 22 2.01 -10.66 -6.21
C TYR A 22 3.53 -10.78 -6.44
N GLU A 23 4.30 -9.83 -5.91
CA GLU A 23 5.76 -9.81 -5.97
C GLU A 23 6.36 -10.46 -4.71
N ASP A 24 7.66 -10.79 -4.77
CA ASP A 24 8.44 -11.33 -3.65
C ASP A 24 9.07 -10.24 -2.76
N LEU A 25 9.27 -9.05 -3.34
CA LEU A 25 9.90 -7.89 -2.71
C LEU A 25 9.08 -6.64 -3.03
N PRO A 26 8.93 -5.72 -2.06
CA PRO A 26 8.15 -4.51 -2.28
C PRO A 26 8.86 -3.54 -3.22
N LYS A 27 8.07 -2.75 -3.94
CA LYS A 27 8.52 -1.56 -4.66
C LYS A 27 8.57 -0.36 -3.69
N PRO A 28 9.41 0.66 -3.93
CA PRO A 28 9.38 1.88 -3.13
C PRO A 28 8.05 2.60 -3.31
N CYS A 29 7.20 2.57 -2.28
CA CYS A 29 5.86 3.15 -2.34
C CYS A 29 5.95 4.66 -2.59
N MET A 30 5.35 5.13 -3.70
CA MET A 30 5.44 6.53 -4.16
C MET A 30 6.89 7.04 -4.32
N GLY A 31 7.86 6.14 -4.58
CA GLY A 31 9.29 6.49 -4.65
C GLY A 31 10.01 6.52 -3.30
N GLY A 32 9.33 6.16 -2.21
CA GLY A 32 9.83 6.25 -0.84
C GLY A 32 9.11 7.34 -0.05
N TRP A 33 8.87 7.08 1.23
CA TRP A 33 8.09 7.98 2.08
C TRP A 33 8.72 9.36 2.18
N GLY A 34 8.01 10.38 1.67
CA GLY A 34 8.50 11.75 1.64
C GLY A 34 9.80 11.92 0.84
N GLN A 35 10.12 11.06 -0.13
CA GLN A 35 11.35 11.16 -0.94
C GLN A 35 11.11 11.84 -2.29
N THR A 36 9.99 11.56 -2.95
CA THR A 36 9.73 12.04 -4.32
C THR A 36 8.44 12.84 -4.47
N ALA A 37 7.44 12.59 -3.63
CA ALA A 37 6.10 13.15 -3.80
C ALA A 37 5.56 13.80 -2.53
N MET A 38 4.76 14.85 -2.73
CA MET A 38 3.87 15.43 -1.73
C MET A 38 2.46 15.54 -2.33
N VAL A 39 1.44 15.38 -1.49
CA VAL A 39 0.03 15.50 -1.87
C VAL A 39 -0.59 16.62 -1.04
N VAL A 40 -1.20 17.61 -1.69
CA VAL A 40 -1.95 18.67 -1.00
C VAL A 40 -3.43 18.34 -1.09
N ALA A 41 -4.05 18.08 0.07
CA ALA A 41 -5.48 17.83 0.16
C ALA A 41 -6.30 19.13 -0.05
N PRO A 42 -7.59 19.05 -0.42
CA PRO A 42 -8.41 20.25 -0.64
C PRO A 42 -8.55 21.17 0.58
N ASN A 43 -8.44 20.62 1.79
CA ASN A 43 -8.43 21.40 3.03
C ASN A 43 -7.06 22.08 3.30
N GLY A 44 -6.04 21.84 2.47
CA GLY A 44 -4.71 22.42 2.56
C GLY A 44 -3.68 21.55 3.29
N ASP A 45 -4.06 20.42 3.85
CA ASP A 45 -3.12 19.52 4.53
C ASP A 45 -2.17 18.90 3.52
N VAL A 46 -0.90 18.77 3.90
CA VAL A 46 0.14 18.20 3.03
C VAL A 46 0.56 16.83 3.55
N LEU A 47 0.47 15.84 2.68
CA LEU A 47 0.69 14.44 3.00
C LEU A 47 1.85 13.86 2.19
N PRO A 48 2.65 12.94 2.75
CA PRO A 48 3.71 12.23 2.04
C PRO A 48 3.17 11.17 1.06
N CYS A 49 1.94 10.70 1.27
CA CYS A 49 1.18 9.89 0.32
C CYS A 49 -0.32 10.08 0.54
N GLN A 50 -1.14 9.73 -0.44
CA GLN A 50 -2.61 9.90 -0.39
C GLN A 50 -3.27 9.14 0.78
N ALA A 51 -2.66 8.04 1.24
CA ALA A 51 -3.19 7.21 2.32
C ALA A 51 -2.55 7.50 3.68
N ALA A 52 -1.65 8.50 3.78
CA ALA A 52 -0.92 8.79 5.02
C ALA A 52 -1.85 9.14 6.18
N SER A 53 -2.98 9.78 5.90
CA SER A 53 -4.00 10.14 6.90
C SER A 53 -4.64 8.95 7.63
N THR A 54 -4.43 7.73 7.12
CA THR A 54 -4.87 6.50 7.81
C THR A 54 -3.94 6.11 8.97
N ILE A 55 -2.72 6.66 9.03
CA ILE A 55 -1.75 6.32 10.06
C ILE A 55 -2.06 7.13 11.33
N PRO A 56 -2.38 6.47 12.45
CA PRO A 56 -2.70 7.18 13.69
C PRO A 56 -1.46 7.89 14.24
N GLY A 57 -1.68 9.08 14.79
CA GLY A 57 -0.63 9.86 15.45
C GLY A 57 0.32 10.61 14.51
N LEU A 58 0.04 10.68 13.20
CA LEU A 58 0.72 11.61 12.30
C LEU A 58 0.07 12.98 12.35
N GLU A 59 0.89 14.03 12.48
CA GLU A 59 0.44 15.42 12.38
C GLU A 59 0.77 15.98 10.99
N PHE A 60 -0.26 16.49 10.29
CA PHE A 60 -0.13 17.07 8.97
C PHE A 60 -0.08 18.59 9.05
N ALA A 61 0.96 19.18 8.48
CA ALA A 61 1.05 20.62 8.32
C ALA A 61 0.18 21.11 7.16
N ASN A 62 -0.37 22.32 7.28
CA ASN A 62 -1.20 22.94 6.27
C ASN A 62 -0.41 23.98 5.45
N VAL A 63 -0.66 24.05 4.14
CA VAL A 63 -0.02 25.02 3.24
C VAL A 63 -0.34 26.48 3.58
N ARG A 64 -1.41 26.74 4.32
CA ARG A 64 -1.76 28.09 4.77
C ARG A 64 -0.92 28.56 5.96
N ASP A 65 -0.36 27.63 6.71
CA ASP A 65 0.35 27.91 7.96
C ASP A 65 1.88 27.80 7.82
N HIS A 66 2.36 26.92 6.92
CA HIS A 66 3.79 26.68 6.73
C HIS A 66 4.20 26.68 5.24
N PRO A 67 5.41 27.16 4.88
CA PRO A 67 5.97 27.00 3.53
C PRO A 67 6.17 25.53 3.15
N LEU A 68 5.95 25.18 1.87
CA LEU A 68 6.12 23.81 1.38
C LEU A 68 7.52 23.25 1.63
N GLU A 69 8.57 24.08 1.55
CA GLU A 69 9.94 23.67 1.87
C GLU A 69 10.08 23.23 3.33
N TRP A 70 9.48 23.97 4.26
CA TRP A 70 9.48 23.62 5.69
C TRP A 70 8.70 22.32 5.90
N ILE A 71 7.52 22.21 5.29
CA ILE A 71 6.69 21.01 5.38
C ILE A 71 7.47 19.80 4.88
N TRP A 72 8.10 19.91 3.70
CA TRP A 72 8.89 18.84 3.12
C TRP A 72 10.04 18.43 4.03
N ASN A 73 10.85 19.36 4.54
CA ASN A 73 12.09 19.03 5.22
C ASN A 73 11.93 18.74 6.72
N LYS A 74 10.90 19.31 7.36
CA LYS A 74 10.83 19.41 8.83
C LYS A 74 9.53 18.91 9.46
N SER A 75 8.42 18.79 8.71
CA SER A 75 7.16 18.35 9.32
C SER A 75 7.24 16.92 9.83
N ASP A 76 6.48 16.62 10.89
CA ASP A 76 6.41 15.29 11.49
C ASP A 76 6.00 14.24 10.44
N ALA A 77 4.88 14.45 9.74
CA ALA A 77 4.40 13.52 8.72
C ALA A 77 5.46 13.15 7.66
N PHE A 78 6.28 14.10 7.21
CA PHE A 78 7.29 13.82 6.18
C PHE A 78 8.55 13.17 6.76
N THR A 79 8.94 13.51 7.98
CA THR A 79 10.18 13.01 8.58
C THR A 79 10.01 11.66 9.29
N ARG A 80 8.79 11.32 9.73
CA ARG A 80 8.49 10.13 10.54
C ARG A 80 9.04 8.81 10.00
N PHE A 81 8.90 8.59 8.69
CA PHE A 81 9.36 7.38 8.00
C PHE A 81 10.31 7.69 6.84
N ARG A 82 10.95 8.86 6.84
CA ARG A 82 11.97 9.19 5.83
C ARG A 82 13.32 8.63 6.27
N GLY A 83 14.11 8.17 5.30
CA GLY A 83 15.39 7.52 5.56
C GLY A 83 15.20 6.11 6.12
N THR A 84 16.20 5.62 6.85
CA THR A 84 16.26 4.22 7.34
C THR A 84 16.30 4.11 8.86
N ASP A 85 16.49 5.20 9.60
CA ASP A 85 16.67 5.19 11.06
C ASP A 85 15.46 4.65 11.84
N TRP A 86 14.25 4.84 11.29
CA TRP A 86 13.00 4.37 11.88
C TRP A 86 12.77 2.85 11.70
N MET A 87 13.53 2.21 10.81
CA MET A 87 13.26 0.83 10.41
C MET A 87 13.44 -0.15 11.58
N GLN A 88 12.53 -1.12 11.66
CA GLN A 88 12.63 -2.29 12.53
C GLN A 88 13.35 -3.44 11.79
N GLU A 89 13.69 -4.52 12.51
CA GLU A 89 14.16 -5.74 11.86
C GLU A 89 13.03 -6.44 11.09
N PRO A 90 13.33 -7.11 9.94
CA PRO A 90 14.66 -7.28 9.35
C PRO A 90 15.12 -6.10 8.49
N CYS A 91 14.32 -5.05 8.29
CA CYS A 91 14.69 -3.94 7.40
C CYS A 91 15.95 -3.23 7.88
N ARG A 92 16.08 -2.93 9.17
CA ARG A 92 17.24 -2.23 9.72
C ARG A 92 18.57 -2.89 9.33
N SER A 93 18.69 -4.21 9.50
CA SER A 93 19.87 -5.00 9.10
C SER A 93 19.61 -5.86 7.86
N CYS A 94 18.85 -5.35 6.90
CA CYS A 94 18.32 -6.12 5.77
C CYS A 94 19.39 -7.05 5.14
N PRO A 95 19.19 -8.38 5.20
CA PRO A 95 20.15 -9.33 4.63
C PRO A 95 20.36 -9.17 3.13
N LEU A 96 19.44 -8.47 2.44
CA LEU A 96 19.50 -8.19 1.01
C LEU A 96 20.05 -6.78 0.69
N GLY A 97 20.37 -5.96 1.69
CA GLY A 97 20.90 -4.61 1.50
C GLY A 97 19.96 -3.65 0.75
N ARG A 98 18.66 -3.73 1.01
CA ARG A 98 17.62 -3.01 0.23
C ARG A 98 17.01 -1.79 0.92
N GLN A 99 17.50 -1.40 2.09
CA GLN A 99 16.93 -0.32 2.90
C GLN A 99 16.75 0.97 2.11
N ASP A 100 17.75 1.34 1.31
CA ASP A 100 17.74 2.58 0.50
C ASP A 100 17.19 2.36 -0.93
N VAL A 101 16.68 1.16 -1.22
CA VAL A 101 16.12 0.78 -2.54
C VAL A 101 14.60 0.80 -2.49
N ASP A 102 14.01 0.06 -1.55
CA ASP A 102 12.57 -0.06 -1.40
C ASP A 102 12.00 0.68 -0.19
N TRP A 103 12.87 1.23 0.67
CA TRP A 103 12.49 1.99 1.86
C TRP A 103 11.55 1.21 2.79
N GLY A 104 11.70 -0.12 2.80
CA GLY A 104 10.88 -1.04 3.59
C GLY A 104 9.49 -1.33 2.99
N GLY A 105 9.13 -0.73 1.86
CA GLY A 105 7.83 -0.84 1.18
C GLY A 105 6.78 0.19 1.64
N CYS A 106 5.50 -0.14 1.54
CA CYS A 106 4.38 0.75 1.86
C CYS A 106 4.01 0.78 3.36
N ARG A 107 4.08 1.97 4.00
CA ARG A 107 3.75 2.15 5.43
C ARG A 107 2.25 1.95 5.72
N CYS A 108 1.39 2.44 4.84
CA CYS A 108 -0.07 2.29 5.00
C CYS A 108 -0.51 0.83 4.86
N GLN A 109 0.15 0.06 4.00
CA GLN A 109 -0.09 -1.37 3.86
C GLN A 109 0.44 -2.16 5.06
N ALA A 110 1.65 -1.83 5.54
CA ALA A 110 2.18 -2.40 6.77
C ALA A 110 1.20 -2.20 7.92
N LEU A 111 0.73 -0.96 8.15
CA LEU A 111 -0.31 -0.67 9.16
C LEU A 111 -1.57 -1.51 8.95
N ARG A 112 -2.10 -1.58 7.72
CA ARG A 112 -3.40 -2.24 7.47
C ARG A 112 -3.35 -3.75 7.73
N LEU A 113 -2.21 -4.38 7.49
CA LEU A 113 -2.04 -5.83 7.60
C LEU A 113 -1.49 -6.26 8.96
N THR A 114 -0.60 -5.46 9.56
CA THR A 114 0.10 -5.83 10.80
C THR A 114 -0.37 -5.07 12.02
N GLY A 115 -1.06 -3.94 11.84
CA GLY A 115 -1.39 -2.98 12.90
C GLY A 115 -0.27 -1.99 13.23
N ASP A 116 0.91 -2.11 12.61
CA ASP A 116 2.07 -1.24 12.86
C ASP A 116 2.60 -0.63 11.53
N PRO A 117 2.58 0.71 11.38
CA PRO A 117 3.12 1.37 10.18
C PRO A 117 4.65 1.25 10.04
N ALA A 118 5.36 1.01 11.14
CA ALA A 118 6.81 0.84 11.16
C ALA A 118 7.25 -0.61 10.85
N ALA A 119 6.31 -1.55 10.79
CA ALA A 119 6.61 -2.93 10.41
C ALA A 119 7.10 -3.02 8.96
N THR A 120 7.93 -4.02 8.67
CA THR A 120 8.29 -4.40 7.30
C THR A 120 7.04 -4.69 6.49
N ASP A 121 6.95 -4.15 5.26
CA ASP A 121 5.83 -4.41 4.36
C ASP A 121 5.63 -5.93 4.19
N PRO A 122 4.44 -6.48 4.50
CA PRO A 122 4.17 -7.91 4.37
C PRO A 122 4.31 -8.48 2.94
N VAL A 123 4.40 -7.65 1.91
CA VAL A 123 4.79 -8.12 0.56
C VAL A 123 6.19 -8.71 0.56
N CYS A 124 7.11 -8.16 1.35
CA CYS A 124 8.47 -8.68 1.45
C CYS A 124 8.46 -10.10 2.02
N ARG A 125 9.06 -11.05 1.29
CA ARG A 125 9.24 -12.43 1.74
C ARG A 125 10.02 -12.60 3.06
N LEU A 126 10.71 -11.54 3.52
CA LEU A 126 11.42 -11.52 4.81
C LEU A 126 10.53 -11.02 5.96
N SER A 127 9.35 -10.49 5.68
CA SER A 127 8.43 -10.03 6.72
C SER A 127 7.87 -11.22 7.51
N ARG A 128 7.80 -11.08 8.85
CA ARG A 128 7.13 -12.06 9.72
C ARG A 128 5.64 -12.25 9.40
N HIS A 129 5.05 -11.31 8.66
CA HIS A 129 3.64 -11.33 8.26
C HIS A 129 3.43 -11.75 6.81
N HIS A 130 4.47 -12.19 6.09
CA HIS A 130 4.38 -12.51 4.67
C HIS A 130 3.31 -13.54 4.33
N GLU A 131 3.18 -14.57 5.16
CA GLU A 131 2.16 -15.63 5.00
C GLU A 131 0.72 -15.10 4.97
N GLN A 132 0.44 -13.97 5.63
CA GLN A 132 -0.89 -13.36 5.58
C GLN A 132 -1.21 -12.85 4.18
N VAL A 133 -0.22 -12.32 3.47
CA VAL A 133 -0.37 -11.86 2.08
C VAL A 133 -0.54 -13.06 1.15
N VAL A 134 0.25 -14.12 1.35
CA VAL A 134 0.12 -15.37 0.57
C VAL A 134 -1.28 -15.97 0.72
N ALA A 135 -1.76 -16.13 1.95
CA ALA A 135 -3.09 -16.66 2.21
C ALA A 135 -4.21 -15.84 1.54
N VAL A 136 -4.10 -14.50 1.56
CA VAL A 136 -5.05 -13.63 0.85
C VAL A 136 -4.98 -13.83 -0.66
N ARG A 137 -3.79 -13.92 -1.27
CA ARG A 137 -3.62 -14.20 -2.70
C ARG A 137 -4.31 -15.51 -3.08
N GLU A 138 -4.02 -16.58 -2.37
CA GLU A 138 -4.55 -17.92 -2.65
C GLU A 138 -6.07 -17.96 -2.50
N SER A 139 -6.63 -17.34 -1.45
CA SER A 139 -8.08 -17.26 -1.25
C SER A 139 -8.81 -16.45 -2.33
N ALA A 140 -8.11 -15.56 -3.03
CA ALA A 140 -8.65 -14.71 -4.07
C ALA A 140 -8.51 -15.33 -5.47
N GLN A 141 -7.77 -16.43 -5.62
CA GLN A 141 -7.64 -17.13 -6.89
C GLN A 141 -8.95 -17.87 -7.21
N THR A 142 -9.63 -17.40 -8.26
CA THR A 142 -10.83 -18.02 -8.83
C THR A 142 -10.62 -18.18 -10.33
N ASP A 143 -10.96 -19.35 -10.87
CA ASP A 143 -10.91 -19.61 -12.31
C ASP A 143 -11.99 -18.84 -13.09
N GLU A 144 -13.02 -18.35 -12.39
CA GLU A 144 -14.12 -17.62 -12.99
C GLU A 144 -13.97 -16.09 -12.81
N PHE A 145 -13.80 -15.38 -13.93
CA PHE A 145 -13.80 -13.92 -13.95
C PHE A 145 -15.23 -13.37 -13.82
N VAL A 146 -15.56 -12.79 -12.67
CA VAL A 146 -16.82 -12.07 -12.48
C VAL A 146 -16.64 -10.61 -12.91
N TYR A 147 -17.09 -10.28 -14.12
CA TYR A 147 -17.06 -8.91 -14.62
C TYR A 147 -18.07 -8.03 -13.87
N ARG A 148 -17.60 -6.89 -13.36
CA ARG A 148 -18.49 -5.85 -12.82
C ARG A 148 -19.36 -5.32 -13.95
N THR A 149 -20.68 -5.43 -13.82
CA THR A 149 -21.64 -4.86 -14.79
C THR A 149 -22.33 -3.64 -14.17
N MET A 150 -22.77 -2.69 -15.00
CA MET A 150 -23.54 -1.52 -14.53
C MET A 150 -24.95 -1.90 -14.07
N LYS A 151 -25.43 -3.10 -14.40
CA LYS A 151 -26.66 -3.64 -13.80
C LYS A 151 -26.35 -4.00 -12.35
N ARG A 152 -26.99 -3.29 -11.42
CA ARG A 152 -26.97 -3.60 -9.99
C ARG A 152 -27.23 -5.10 -9.83
N PRO A 153 -26.29 -5.89 -9.25
CA PRO A 153 -26.52 -7.31 -9.07
C PRO A 153 -27.80 -7.47 -8.25
N ARG A 154 -28.72 -8.36 -8.67
CA ARG A 154 -29.70 -8.87 -7.71
C ARG A 154 -28.91 -9.45 -6.55
N ALA A 155 -29.31 -9.15 -5.33
CA ALA A 155 -28.68 -9.69 -4.13
C ALA A 155 -28.46 -11.18 -4.38
N ARG A 156 -27.19 -11.60 -4.50
CA ARG A 156 -26.89 -13.02 -4.44
C ARG A 156 -27.35 -13.42 -3.06
N ASP A 157 -28.18 -14.46 -2.96
CA ASP A 157 -28.50 -15.08 -1.68
C ASP A 157 -27.16 -15.37 -1.01
N ALA A 158 -26.85 -14.54 -0.02
CA ALA A 158 -25.64 -14.68 0.74
C ALA A 158 -25.79 -16.03 1.44
N GLY A 159 -25.10 -17.05 0.93
CA GLY A 159 -24.79 -18.22 1.72
C GLY A 159 -24.24 -17.70 3.03
N THR A 160 -24.95 -18.02 4.11
CA THR A 160 -24.71 -17.54 5.47
C THR A 160 -23.20 -17.52 5.74
N PRO A 161 -22.61 -16.37 6.12
CA PRO A 161 -21.21 -16.37 6.54
C PRO A 161 -21.09 -17.33 7.71
N ALA A 162 -20.21 -18.33 7.58
CA ALA A 162 -19.90 -19.23 8.69
C ALA A 162 -19.49 -18.38 9.89
N ALA A 163 -20.28 -18.45 10.96
CA ALA A 163 -20.00 -17.74 12.19
C ALA A 163 -18.61 -18.14 12.69
N VAL A 164 -17.68 -17.20 12.68
CA VAL A 164 -16.42 -17.31 13.43
C VAL A 164 -16.81 -17.37 14.90
N ARG A 165 -16.86 -18.59 15.47
CA ARG A 165 -16.97 -18.77 16.91
C ARG A 165 -15.66 -18.32 17.54
N GLN A 166 -15.66 -17.10 18.06
CA GLN A 166 -14.69 -16.69 19.06
C GLN A 166 -14.97 -17.49 20.34
N THR A 167 -14.21 -18.56 20.54
CA THR A 167 -14.10 -19.19 21.87
C THR A 167 -12.98 -18.47 22.59
N ILE A 168 -13.37 -17.54 23.47
CA ILE A 168 -12.50 -16.99 24.50
C ILE A 168 -12.56 -17.99 25.67
N SER A 169 -11.41 -18.52 26.07
CA SER A 169 -11.16 -19.04 27.43
C SER A 169 -10.08 -18.17 28.06
#